data_AF-A0A178MXM3-F1
#
_entry.id   AF-A0A178MXM3-F1
#
_cell.length_a   1.000
_cell.length_b   1.000
_cell.length_c   1.000
_cell.angle_alpha   90.00
_cell.angle_beta   90.00
_cell.angle_gamma   90.00
#
_symmetry.space_group_name_H-M   'P 1'
#
loop_
_entity.id
_entity.type
_entity.pdbx_description
1 polymer ?
#
loop_
_entity_poly.entity_id
_entity_poly.type
_entity_poly.pdbx_seq_one_letter_code
_entity_poly.pdbx_strand_id
1 'polypeptide(L)' 'MQLGRNPPPLRLGDRFRKVHDRFDRVWEVARIWTTVDGLVHVRLRCLDGQGETRIISAMTLTDSTFFSPVAMAQAPD' A
#
# COMPACT_ATOMS: atom_id res chain seq x y z
N MET A 1 -2.49 -28.73 -0.36
CA MET A 1 -1.23 -28.05 0.02
C MET A 1 -1.24 -26.67 -0.61
N GLN A 2 -1.71 -25.64 0.10
CA GLN A 2 -1.89 -24.29 -0.45
C GLN A 2 -0.57 -23.52 -0.32
N LEU A 3 0.38 -23.81 -1.21
CA LEU A 3 1.68 -23.13 -1.24
C LEU A 3 1.51 -21.77 -1.93
N GLY A 4 1.91 -20.71 -1.22
CA GLY A 4 2.15 -19.39 -1.80
C GLY A 4 0.89 -18.54 -1.96
N ARG A 5 0.46 -17.87 -0.88
CA ARG A 5 -0.04 -16.51 -1.05
C ARG A 5 1.16 -15.68 -1.51
N ASN A 6 1.47 -15.73 -2.80
CA ASN A 6 2.27 -14.67 -3.42
C ASN A 6 1.43 -13.41 -3.19
N PRO A 7 1.85 -12.47 -2.32
CA PRO A 7 1.11 -11.23 -2.19
C PRO A 7 0.98 -10.65 -3.61
N PRO A 8 -0.21 -10.17 -4.01
CA PRO A 8 -0.38 -9.61 -5.33
C PRO A 8 0.72 -8.57 -5.55
N PRO A 9 1.35 -8.54 -6.75
CA PRO A 9 2.39 -7.57 -7.02
C PRO A 9 1.78 -6.19 -6.80
N LEU A 10 2.37 -5.41 -5.87
CA LEU A 10 1.96 -4.03 -5.62
C LEU A 10 1.88 -3.30 -6.95
N ARG A 11 0.75 -2.65 -7.23
CA ARG A 11 0.56 -1.88 -8.45
C ARG A 11 0.46 -0.40 -8.13
N LEU A 12 0.80 0.41 -9.13
CA LEU A 12 0.51 1.84 -9.06
C LEU A 12 -1.01 2.02 -8.99
N GLY A 13 -1.47 2.85 -8.06
CA GLY A 13 -2.89 3.08 -7.80
C GLY A 13 -3.53 2.16 -6.76
N ASP A 14 -2.82 1.14 -6.24
CA ASP A 14 -3.32 0.39 -5.08
C ASP A 14 -3.50 1.33 -3.88
N ARG A 15 -4.56 1.11 -3.12
CA ARG A 15 -4.94 1.95 -1.98
C ARG A 15 -4.82 1.18 -0.69
N PHE A 16 -4.27 1.83 0.33
CA PHE A 16 -4.02 1.25 1.64
C PHE A 16 -4.45 2.21 2.74
N ARG A 17 -4.93 1.65 3.85
CA ARG A 17 -5.16 2.38 5.09
C ARG A 17 -4.15 1.96 6.11
N LYS A 18 -3.62 2.92 6.84
CA LYS A 18 -2.72 2.63 7.95
C LYS A 18 -3.54 2.07 9.11
N VAL A 19 -3.16 0.89 9.58
CA VAL A 19 -3.81 0.25 10.73
C VAL A 19 -3.48 1.07 11.98
N HIS A 20 -4.48 1.28 12.83
CA HIS A 20 -4.44 2.18 14.00
C HIS A 20 -4.29 3.69 13.69
N ASP A 21 -4.56 4.12 12.46
CA ASP A 21 -4.59 5.55 12.14
C ASP A 21 -5.90 6.20 12.64
N ARG A 22 -5.78 7.27 13.44
CA ARG A 22 -6.94 8.02 13.95
C ARG A 22 -7.68 8.82 12.88
N PHE A 23 -7.04 9.07 11.74
CA PHE A 23 -7.58 9.92 10.69
C PHE A 23 -8.10 9.12 9.49
N ASP A 24 -8.08 7.77 9.57
CA ASP A 24 -8.49 6.84 8.50
C ASP A 24 -7.92 7.25 7.12
N ARG A 25 -6.70 7.80 7.10
CA ARG A 25 -6.11 8.34 5.87
C ARG A 25 -5.91 7.25 4.84
N VAL A 26 -6.37 7.51 3.61
CA VAL A 26 -6.15 6.61 2.49
C VAL A 26 -4.86 6.99 1.77
N TRP A 27 -4.00 6.00 1.57
CA TRP A 27 -2.70 6.11 0.91
C TRP A 27 -2.74 5.39 -0.42
N GLU A 28 -2.43 6.11 -1.50
CA GLU A 28 -2.35 5.56 -2.86
C GLU A 28 -0.90 5.35 -3.27
N VAL A 29 -0.60 4.20 -3.88
CA VAL A 29 0.73 3.90 -4.42
C VAL A 29 0.99 4.77 -5.65
N ALA A 30 1.85 5.77 -5.48
CA ALA A 30 2.22 6.73 -6.51
C ALA A 30 3.50 6.32 -7.27
N ARG A 31 4.41 5.56 -6.65
CA ARG A 31 5.63 5.08 -7.31
C ARG A 31 6.16 3.80 -6.66
N ILE A 32 6.76 2.92 -7.46
CA ILE A 32 7.43 1.70 -7.01
C ILE A 32 8.82 1.68 -7.66
N TRP A 33 9.87 1.40 -6.88
CA TRP A 33 11.22 1.21 -7.41
C TRP A 33 12.00 0.19 -6.57
N THR A 34 12.95 -0.47 -7.20
CA THR A 34 13.89 -1.37 -6.54
C THR A 34 15.19 -0.64 -6.30
N THR A 35 15.72 -0.69 -5.07
CA THR A 35 17.02 -0.12 -4.73
C THR A 35 18.16 -0.99 -5.23
N VAL A 36 19.38 -0.46 -5.18
CA VAL A 36 20.60 -1.20 -5.54
C VAL A 36 20.80 -2.45 -4.69
N ASP A 37 20.30 -2.45 -3.44
CA ASP A 37 20.32 -3.58 -2.51
C ASP A 37 19.25 -4.65 -2.80
N GLY A 38 18.44 -4.45 -3.85
CA GLY A 38 17.32 -5.35 -4.20
C GLY A 38 16.06 -5.16 -3.36
N LEU A 39 16.00 -4.14 -2.50
CA LEU A 39 14.82 -3.84 -1.70
C LEU A 39 13.81 -3.04 -2.53
N VAL A 40 12.55 -3.47 -2.49
CA VAL A 40 11.47 -2.76 -3.17
C VAL A 40 10.93 -1.67 -2.25
N HIS A 41 10.94 -0.43 -2.73
CA HIS A 41 10.38 0.73 -2.06
C HIS A 41 9.16 1.26 -2.82
N VAL A 42 8.25 1.85 -2.04
CA VAL A 42 6.97 2.39 -2.52
C VAL A 42 6.81 3.81 -1.99
N ARG A 43 6.46 4.73 -2.89
CA ARG A 43 6.02 6.08 -2.53
C ARG A 43 4.50 6.07 -2.51
N LEU A 44 3.97 6.32 -1.33
CA LEU A 44 2.56 6.53 -1.07
C LEU A 44 2.24 8.03 -1.11
N ARG A 45 1.07 8.36 -1.63
CA ARG A 45 0.48 9.69 -1.58
C ARG A 45 -0.82 9.61 -0.77
N CYS A 46 -0.97 10.48 0.21
CA CYS A 46 -2.23 10.62 0.95
C CYS A 46 -3.27 11.27 0.03
N LEU A 47 -4.45 10.66 -0.10
CA LEU A 47 -5.56 11.22 -0.88
C LEU A 47 -6.29 12.33 -0.12
N ASP A 48 -6.44 12.15 1.20
CA ASP A 48 -7.09 13.10 2.10
C ASP A 48 -6.13 14.18 2.63
N GLY A 49 -4.82 13.93 2.52
CA GLY A 49 -3.77 14.83 2.97
C GLY A 49 -3.42 15.83 1.88
N GLN A 50 -3.14 17.08 2.27
CA GLN A 50 -2.80 18.21 1.40
C GLN A 50 -1.41 18.02 0.74
N GLY A 51 -1.24 16.97 -0.06
CA GLY A 51 0.03 16.61 -0.70
C GLY A 51 1.01 15.81 0.17
N GLU A 52 0.57 15.24 1.29
CA GLU A 52 1.43 14.39 2.12
C GLU A 52 1.87 13.15 1.35
N THR A 53 3.18 12.90 1.30
CA THR A 53 3.75 11.69 0.71
C THR A 53 4.59 10.95 1.73
N ARG A 54 4.62 9.62 1.63
CA ARG A 54 5.40 8.76 2.50
C ARG A 54 6.12 7.71 1.68
N ILE A 55 7.37 7.43 2.01
CA ILE A 55 8.15 6.37 1.37
C ILE A 55 8.33 5.26 2.39
N ILE A 56 7.91 4.05 2.03
CA ILE A 56 8.07 2.86 2.86
C ILE A 56 8.54 1.70 2.01
N SER A 57 9.01 0.62 2.65
CA SER A 57 9.35 -0.61 1.94
C SER A 57 8.08 -1.35 1.54
N ALA A 58 8.11 -2.01 0.37
CA ALA A 58 7.01 -2.86 -0.10
C ALA A 58 6.62 -3.92 0.94
N MET A 59 7.61 -4.45 1.66
CA MET A 59 7.40 -5.43 2.72
C MET A 59 6.52 -4.89 3.86
N THR A 60 6.67 -3.61 4.22
CA THR A 60 5.80 -2.95 5.21
C THR A 60 4.39 -2.75 4.68
N LEU A 61 4.25 -2.51 3.36
CA LEU A 61 2.95 -2.32 2.72
C LEU A 61 2.17 -3.65 2.60
N THR A 62 2.90 -4.77 2.46
CA THR A 62 2.31 -6.12 2.47
C THR A 62 1.97 -6.63 3.87
N ASP A 63 2.45 -5.96 4.92
CA ASP A 63 2.16 -6.35 6.30
C ASP A 63 0.83 -5.74 6.77
N SER A 64 -0.17 -6.61 6.93
CA SER A 64 -1.52 -6.22 7.33
C SER A 64 -1.63 -5.65 8.75
N THR A 65 -0.57 -5.73 9.56
CA THR A 65 -0.50 -5.11 10.90
C THR A 65 -0.19 -3.62 10.80
N PHE A 66 0.45 -3.19 9.71
CA PHE A 66 0.78 -1.79 9.45
C PHE A 66 -0.16 -1.16 8.42
N PHE A 67 -0.45 -1.85 7.33
CA PHE A 67 -1.30 -1.35 6.24
C PHE A 67 -2.31 -2.39 5.78
N SER A 68 -3.58 -2.02 5.77
CA SER A 68 -4.65 -2.84 5.21
C SER A 68 -5.00 -2.38 3.80
N PRO A 69 -5.05 -3.28 2.80
CA PRO A 69 -5.47 -2.93 1.46
C PRO A 69 -6.94 -2.49 1.48
N VAL A 70 -7.20 -1.35 0.85
CA VAL A 70 -8.55 -0.85 0.62
C VAL A 70 -8.98 -1.38 -0.73
N ALA A 71 -9.79 -2.43 -0.72
CA ALA A 71 -10.50 -2.82 -1.93
C ALA A 71 -11.31 -1.60 -2.39
N MET A 72 -11.15 -1.18 -3.65
CA MET A 72 -12.22 -0.42 -4.30
C MET A 72 -13.47 -1.28 -4.10
N ALA A 73 -14.42 -0.80 -3.31
CA ALA A 73 -15.69 -1.48 -3.13
C ALA A 73 -16.19 -1.84 -4.53
N GLN A 74 -16.22 -3.14 -4.84
CA GLN A 74 -16.96 -3.61 -5.99
C GLN A 74 -18.35 -3.03 -5.82
N ALA A 75 -18.76 -2.17 -6.76
CA ALA A 75 -20.13 -1.73 -6.83
C ALA A 75 -21.00 -3.00 -6.82
N PRO A 76 -22.01 -3.10 -5.94
CA PRO A 76 -23.00 -4.15 -6.07
C PRO A 76 -23.70 -3.93 -7.42
N ASP A 77 -23.73 -4.99 -8.24
CA ASP A 77 -24.60 -5.09 -9.42
C ASP A 77 -26.07 -5.13 -8.97
#